data_AF-A0A3M0GL71-F1
#
_entry.id   AF-A0A3M0GL71-F1
#
_cell.length_a   1.000
_cell.length_b   1.000
_cell.length_c   1.000
_cell.angle_alpha   90.00
_cell.angle_beta   90.00
_cell.angle_gamma   90.00
#
_symmetry.space_group_name_H-M   'P 1'
#
loop_
_entity.id
_entity.type
_entity.pdbx_description
1 polymer ?
#
loop_
_entity_poly.entity_id
_entity_poly.type
_entity_poly.pdbx_seq_one_letter_code
_entity_poly.pdbx_strand_id
1 'polypeptide(L)'
;MDRPVIIFQKRSEPSVGEALLLNSSGILPFLITHLRNKKFDSIIFSKNTVRLKLKNKIVFDKTFVHIKSIDYDSIKESLKINADGKISQLSLKAFRITYDEAKRLKGEIDNFNRSLR
;
A
#
# COMPACT_ATOMS: atom_id res chain seq x y z
N MET A 1 2.41 -4.75 23.00
CA MET A 1 3.20 -4.68 21.75
C MET A 1 2.24 -4.63 20.58
N ASP A 2 2.03 -3.46 19.99
CA ASP A 2 1.21 -3.34 18.78
C ASP A 2 1.95 -3.93 17.59
N ARG A 3 1.43 -5.01 17.02
CA ARG A 3 2.01 -5.65 15.84
C ARG A 3 1.47 -4.97 14.59
N PRO A 4 2.35 -4.46 13.69
CA PRO A 4 1.90 -3.93 12.41
C PRO A 4 1.29 -5.04 11.55
N VAL A 5 0.13 -4.76 10.96
CA VAL A 5 -0.62 -5.64 10.05
C VAL A 5 -0.47 -5.10 8.63
N ILE A 6 -0.08 -5.98 7.71
CA ILE A 6 -0.06 -5.66 6.28
C ILE A 6 -1.47 -5.86 5.74
N ILE A 7 -2.14 -4.76 5.39
CA ILE A 7 -3.53 -4.74 4.92
C ILE A 7 -3.61 -4.93 3.41
N PHE A 8 -2.57 -4.49 2.70
CA PHE A 8 -2.47 -4.65 1.27
C PHE A 8 -1.03 -4.84 0.86
N GLN A 9 -0.80 -5.77 -0.07
CA GLN A 9 0.48 -5.97 -0.70
C GLN A 9 0.26 -6.38 -2.15
N LYS A 10 0.88 -5.66 -3.08
CA LYS A 10 0.93 -6.04 -4.50
C LYS A 10 2.36 -5.94 -5.02
N ARG A 11 2.64 -6.65 -6.12
CA ARG A 11 3.87 -6.41 -6.86
C ARG A 11 3.80 -5.03 -7.49
N SER A 12 4.86 -4.25 -7.34
CA SER A 12 4.95 -2.95 -7.96
C SER A 12 4.98 -3.10 -9.48
N GLU A 13 4.26 -2.22 -10.16
CA GLU A 13 4.32 -2.15 -11.62
C GLU A 13 5.68 -1.59 -12.08
N PRO A 14 6.24 -2.13 -13.18
CA PRO A 14 7.45 -1.58 -13.79
C PRO A 14 7.19 -0.14 -14.24
N SER A 15 8.16 0.75 -14.05
CA SER A 15 8.10 2.07 -14.68
C SER A 15 8.25 1.96 -16.20
N VAL A 16 7.83 3.00 -16.94
CA VAL A 16 7.96 3.05 -18.41
C VAL A 16 9.42 2.84 -18.84
N GLY A 17 10.40 3.41 -18.12
CA GLY A 17 11.82 3.18 -18.37
C GLY A 17 12.29 1.76 -18.06
N GLU A 18 11.76 1.13 -17.01
CA GLU A 18 12.01 -0.31 -16.73
C GLU A 18 11.41 -1.19 -17.84
N ALA A 19 10.28 -0.77 -18.44
CA ALA A 19 9.60 -1.50 -19.50
C ALA A 19 10.32 -1.42 -20.87
N LEU A 20 10.98 -0.31 -21.19
CA LEU A 20 11.73 -0.18 -22.45
C LEU A 20 13.00 -1.06 -22.45
N LEU A 21 13.62 -1.27 -21.29
CA LEU A 21 14.76 -2.18 -21.12
C LEU A 21 14.38 -3.66 -21.21
N LEU A 22 13.08 -4.02 -21.08
CA LEU A 22 12.58 -5.38 -21.26
C LEU A 22 12.56 -5.84 -22.72
N ASN A 23 12.53 -4.89 -23.68
CA ASN A 23 12.38 -5.19 -25.10
C ASN A 23 13.71 -5.36 -25.86
N SER A 24 14.87 -5.22 -25.19
CA SER A 24 16.18 -5.50 -25.80
C SER A 24 16.63 -6.92 -25.48
N SER A 25 17.22 -7.59 -26.47
CA SER A 25 17.33 -9.04 -26.67
C SER A 25 18.28 -9.83 -25.72
N GLY A 26 18.28 -9.55 -24.41
CA GLY A 26 19.04 -10.25 -23.38
C GLY A 26 18.17 -10.87 -22.27
N ILE A 27 17.28 -11.80 -22.63
CA ILE A 27 16.13 -12.22 -21.81
C ILE A 27 16.54 -12.99 -20.53
N LEU A 28 17.60 -13.81 -20.57
CA LEU A 28 17.95 -14.74 -19.47
C LEU A 28 18.61 -14.07 -18.25
N PRO A 29 19.68 -13.24 -18.38
CA PRO A 29 20.28 -12.56 -17.24
C PRO A 29 19.34 -11.52 -16.62
N PHE A 30 18.49 -10.90 -17.45
CA PHE A 30 17.53 -9.90 -17.02
C PHE A 30 16.37 -10.50 -16.22
N LEU A 31 15.81 -11.66 -16.64
CA LEU A 31 14.80 -12.38 -15.86
C LEU A 31 15.30 -12.74 -14.46
N ILE A 32 16.54 -13.22 -14.34
CA ILE A 32 17.17 -13.56 -13.06
C ILE A 32 17.29 -12.32 -12.17
N THR A 33 17.71 -11.19 -12.75
CA THR A 33 17.88 -9.92 -12.01
C THR A 33 16.54 -9.28 -11.61
N HIS A 34 15.53 -9.38 -12.47
CA HIS A 34 14.20 -8.81 -12.22
C HIS A 34 13.36 -9.66 -11.25
N LEU A 35 13.48 -10.99 -11.31
CA LEU A 35 12.89 -11.91 -10.34
C LEU A 35 13.51 -11.79 -8.95
N ARG A 36 14.81 -11.48 -8.88
CA ARG A 36 15.55 -11.29 -7.63
C ARG A 36 15.26 -9.95 -6.95
N ASN A 37 14.89 -8.93 -7.73
CA ASN A 37 14.53 -7.59 -7.26
C ASN A 37 13.01 -7.32 -7.33
N LYS A 38 12.18 -8.27 -6.88
CA LYS A 38 10.73 -8.05 -6.77
C LYS A 38 10.44 -6.89 -5.83
N LYS A 39 9.96 -5.80 -6.41
CA LYS A 39 9.50 -4.61 -5.71
C LYS A 39 8.04 -4.80 -5.33
N PHE A 40 7.68 -4.46 -4.10
CA PHE A 40 6.32 -4.54 -3.59
C PHE A 40 5.82 -3.17 -3.15
N ASP A 41 4.54 -2.95 -3.40
CA ASP A 41 3.78 -1.86 -2.83
C ASP A 41 3.00 -2.45 -1.65
N SER A 42 3.04 -1.79 -0.50
CA SER A 42 2.36 -2.27 0.71
C SER A 42 1.71 -1.17 1.52
N ILE A 43 0.53 -1.44 2.04
CA ILE A 43 -0.17 -0.62 3.02
C ILE A 43 -0.14 -1.36 4.34
N ILE A 44 0.43 -0.72 5.37
CA ILE A 44 0.68 -1.33 6.67
C ILE A 44 0.06 -0.45 7.74
N PHE A 45 -0.80 -1.03 8.57
CA PHE A 45 -1.41 -0.34 9.71
C PHE A 45 -1.00 -0.98 11.03
N SER A 46 -1.04 -0.17 12.08
CA SER A 46 -1.01 -0.60 13.48
C SER A 46 -1.98 0.32 14.23
N LYS A 47 -2.21 0.08 15.52
CA LYS A 47 -3.17 0.89 16.31
C LYS A 47 -2.88 2.40 16.30
N ASN A 48 -1.64 2.78 16.02
CA ASN A 48 -1.15 4.15 16.08
C ASN A 48 -0.35 4.55 14.84
N THR A 49 -0.04 3.66 13.90
CA THR A 49 0.81 4.01 12.75
C THR A 49 0.20 3.59 11.44
N VAL A 50 0.27 4.49 10.45
CA VAL A 50 -0.02 4.20 9.04
C VAL A 50 1.25 4.35 8.24
N ARG A 51 1.65 3.28 7.55
CA ARG A 51 2.84 3.25 6.70
C ARG A 51 2.49 2.77 5.31
N LEU A 52 2.95 3.52 4.31
CA LEU A 52 2.86 3.18 2.90
C LEU A 52 4.25 2.92 2.35
N LYS A 53 4.40 1.80 1.64
CA LYS A 53 5.59 1.51 0.84
C LYS A 53 5.21 1.43 -0.63
N LEU A 54 6.00 2.09 -1.48
CA LEU A 54 5.97 1.94 -2.93
C LEU A 54 7.34 1.47 -3.37
N LYS A 55 7.39 0.43 -4.20
CA LYS A 55 8.63 -0.14 -4.71
C LYS A 55 9.65 -0.48 -3.60
N ASN A 56 9.17 -1.09 -2.50
CA ASN A 56 9.91 -1.38 -1.27
C ASN A 56 10.44 -0.14 -0.50
N LYS A 57 10.20 1.08 -0.95
CA LYS A 57 10.59 2.33 -0.27
C LYS A 57 9.42 2.87 0.55
N ILE A 58 9.68 3.32 1.77
CA ILE A 58 8.68 4.01 2.58
C ILE A 58 8.42 5.38 1.96
N VAL A 59 7.17 5.62 1.54
CA VAL A 59 6.75 6.90 0.94
C VAL A 59 5.88 7.72 1.88
N PHE A 60 5.31 7.07 2.89
CA PHE A 60 4.57 7.71 3.95
C PHE A 60 4.73 6.88 5.22
N ASP A 61 5.00 7.55 6.33
CA ASP A 61 5.03 6.95 7.66
C ASP A 61 4.55 8.01 8.64
N LYS A 62 3.42 7.75 9.29
CA LYS A 62 2.85 8.68 10.26
C LYS A 62 2.33 7.92 11.47
N THR A 63 2.79 8.38 12.62
CA THR A 63 2.32 7.96 13.93
C THR A 63 1.26 8.94 14.43
N PHE A 64 0.21 8.39 15.01
CA PHE A 64 -0.92 9.04 15.63
C PHE A 64 -0.96 8.64 17.11
N VAL A 65 -1.64 9.41 17.95
CA VAL A 65 -1.80 9.00 19.36
C VAL A 65 -2.75 7.81 19.43
N HIS A 66 -3.88 7.89 18.72
CA HIS A 66 -4.82 6.78 18.62
C HIS A 66 -5.64 6.84 17.32
N ILE A 67 -5.57 5.78 16.52
CA ILE A 67 -6.40 5.63 15.32
C ILE A 67 -7.75 5.04 15.75
N LYS A 68 -8.83 5.80 15.51
CA LYS A 68 -10.21 5.36 15.78
C LYS A 68 -10.79 4.53 14.64
N SER A 69 -10.55 4.96 13.40
CA SER A 69 -10.99 4.23 12.21
C SER A 69 -10.20 4.65 10.98
N ILE A 70 -10.17 3.74 10.00
CA ILE A 70 -9.65 3.98 8.66
C ILE A 70 -10.75 3.63 7.66
N ASP A 71 -10.95 4.45 6.63
CA ASP A 71 -11.89 4.18 5.54
C ASP A 71 -11.16 4.33 4.21
N TYR A 72 -11.57 3.54 3.21
CA TYR A 72 -11.08 3.63 1.84
C TYR A 72 -12.15 4.15 0.91
N ASP A 73 -11.87 5.31 0.31
CA ASP A 73 -12.69 5.93 -0.72
C ASP A 73 -12.24 5.41 -2.09
N SER A 74 -12.96 4.41 -2.63
CA SER A 74 -12.64 3.79 -3.92
C SER A 74 -12.77 4.75 -5.11
N ILE A 75 -13.55 5.82 -5.00
CA ILE A 75 -13.74 6.79 -6.09
C ILE A 75 -12.55 7.73 -6.15
N LYS A 76 -12.09 8.20 -4.99
CA LYS A 76 -10.93 9.11 -4.89
C LYS A 76 -9.59 8.38 -4.79
N GLU A 77 -9.62 7.05 -4.68
CA GLU A 77 -8.47 6.20 -4.38
C GLU A 77 -7.68 6.74 -3.20
N SER A 78 -8.34 6.94 -2.05
CA SER A 78 -7.72 7.57 -0.88
C SER A 78 -8.15 6.97 0.44
N LEU A 79 -7.24 6.93 1.41
CA LEU A 79 -7.52 6.56 2.79
C LEU A 79 -7.95 7.78 3.58
N LYS A 80 -9.04 7.66 4.32
CA LYS A 80 -9.47 8.61 5.35
C LYS A 80 -9.14 8.00 6.69
N ILE A 81 -8.23 8.64 7.42
CA ILE A 81 -7.75 8.19 8.72
C ILE A 81 -8.36 9.11 9.77
N ASN A 82 -9.20 8.57 10.64
CA ASN A 82 -9.76 9.27 11.79
C ASN A 82 -8.89 8.96 13.01
N ALA A 83 -8.12 9.94 13.43
CA ALA A 83 -7.22 9.83 14.57
C ALA A 83 -7.15 11.16 15.31
N ASP A 84 -7.02 11.12 16.64
CA ASP A 84 -6.79 12.32 17.45
C ASP A 84 -7.85 13.42 17.28
N GLY A 85 -9.10 13.02 16.99
CA GLY A 85 -10.21 13.95 16.72
C GLY A 85 -10.13 14.68 15.38
N LYS A 86 -9.20 14.30 14.50
CA LYS A 86 -9.00 14.88 13.17
C LYS A 86 -9.11 13.81 12.08
N ILE A 87 -9.56 14.24 10.90
CA ILE A 87 -9.60 13.41 9.71
C ILE A 87 -8.42 13.80 8.82
N SER A 88 -7.53 12.86 8.55
CA SER A 88 -6.46 13.00 7.56
C SER A 88 -6.82 12.21 6.30
N GLN A 89 -6.57 12.77 5.12
CA GLN A 89 -6.77 12.07 3.85
C GLN A 89 -5.42 11.80 3.19
N LEU A 90 -5.22 10.56 2.71
CA LEU A 90 -3.99 10.10 2.08
C LEU A 90 -4.29 9.47 0.72
N SER A 91 -3.70 10.02 -0.33
CA SER A 91 -3.89 9.52 -1.70
C SER A 91 -3.17 8.19 -1.91
N LEU A 92 -3.87 7.22 -2.51
CA LEU A 92 -3.35 5.92 -2.92
C LEU A 92 -3.22 5.79 -4.44
N LYS A 93 -3.43 6.85 -5.24
CA LYS A 93 -3.33 6.81 -6.72
C LYS A 93 -2.04 6.17 -7.23
N ALA A 94 -0.92 6.40 -6.53
CA ALA A 94 0.37 5.84 -6.90
C ALA A 94 0.45 4.30 -6.77
N PHE A 95 -0.47 3.68 -6.02
CA PHE A 95 -0.59 2.23 -5.90
C PHE A 95 -1.35 1.60 -7.07
N ARG A 96 -2.06 2.39 -7.89
CA ARG A 96 -2.84 1.92 -9.05
C ARG A 96 -3.70 0.71 -8.66
N ILE A 97 -4.64 0.93 -7.75
CA ILE A 97 -5.42 -0.14 -7.14
C ILE A 97 -6.54 -0.49 -8.10
N THR A 98 -6.59 -1.73 -8.56
CA THR A 98 -7.69 -2.21 -9.42
C THR A 98 -8.99 -2.37 -8.63
N TYR A 99 -10.12 -2.50 -9.33
CA TYR A 99 -11.43 -2.67 -8.68
C TYR A 99 -11.48 -3.87 -7.72
N ASP A 100 -10.93 -5.01 -8.13
CA ASP A 100 -10.90 -6.22 -7.29
C ASP A 100 -9.98 -6.07 -6.08
N GLU A 101 -8.84 -5.41 -6.27
CA GLU A 101 -7.93 -5.05 -5.17
C GLU A 101 -8.58 -4.08 -4.19
N ALA A 102 -9.32 -3.09 -4.69
CA ALA A 102 -10.08 -2.14 -3.88
C ALA A 102 -11.13 -2.85 -3.01
N LYS A 103 -11.84 -3.85 -3.57
CA LYS A 103 -12.80 -4.66 -2.81
C LYS A 103 -12.13 -5.44 -1.69
N ARG A 104 -10.97 -6.05 -1.96
CA ARG A 104 -10.17 -6.78 -0.94
C ARG A 104 -9.63 -5.83 0.13
N LEU A 105 -9.04 -4.72 -0.28
CA LEU A 105 -8.52 -3.67 0.60
C LEU A 105 -9.60 -3.19 1.58
N LYS A 106 -10.82 -2.93 1.07
CA LYS A 106 -11.94 -2.51 1.92
C LYS A 106 -12.29 -3.57 2.96
N GLY A 107 -12.34 -4.85 2.58
CA GLY A 107 -12.59 -5.94 3.52
C GLY A 107 -11.53 -6.06 4.61
N GLU A 108 -10.25 -5.93 4.26
CA GLU A 108 -9.14 -5.95 5.23
C GLU A 108 -9.16 -4.72 6.15
N ILE A 109 -9.54 -3.55 5.64
CA ILE A 109 -9.75 -2.33 6.44
C ILE A 109 -10.88 -2.53 7.44
N ASP A 110 -12.00 -3.11 7.02
CA ASP A 110 -13.14 -3.38 7.90
C ASP A 110 -12.75 -4.38 9.01
N ASN A 111 -11.97 -5.41 8.68
CA ASN A 111 -11.41 -6.34 9.65
C ASN A 111 -10.47 -5.64 10.64
N PHE A 112 -9.59 -4.77 10.13
CA PHE A 112 -8.69 -3.99 10.96
C PHE A 112 -9.45 -3.06 11.91
N ASN A 113 -10.47 -2.33 11.43
CA ASN A 113 -11.30 -1.46 12.25
C ASN A 113 -12.04 -2.22 13.36
N ARG A 114 -12.45 -3.47 13.11
CA ARG A 114 -13.04 -4.32 14.16
C ARG A 114 -12.03 -4.66 15.25
N SER A 115 -10.75 -4.81 14.91
CA SER A 115 -9.67 -5.06 15.88
C SER A 115 -9.24 -3.83 16.70
N LEU A 116 -9.69 -2.63 16.31
CA LEU A 116 -9.46 -1.39 17.05
C LEU A 116 -10.50 -1.15 18.16
N ARG A 117 -11.61 -1.88 18.13
CA ARG A 117 -12.67 -1.85 19.17
C ARG A 117 -12.35 -2.82 20.28
#